data_AF-A0A9F5J1X2-F1
#
_entry.id   AF-A0A9F5J1X2-F1
#
_cell.length_a   1.000
_cell.length_b   1.000
_cell.length_c   1.000
_cell.angle_alpha   90.00
_cell.angle_beta   90.00
_cell.angle_gamma   90.00
#
_symmetry.space_group_name_H-M   'P 1'
#
loop_
_entity.id
_entity.type
_entity.pdbx_description
1 polymer ?
#
loop_
_entity_poly.entity_id
_entity_poly.type
_entity_poly.pdbx_seq_one_letter_code
_entity_poly.pdbx_strand_id
1 'polypeptide(L)'
;MVCDLLGVKGKDILYIGDHIFGDILKSKKRQGWRTFLVVPELAKELQVWTEKSERFEELRSLDVFLAELYQDLDSGSSERPDISSIRKRIQKVTRDMDMSYGKMGSLFRCGSHQTLFANQLMRYADLYAASFVNFLYYPFSYLFRAPAALMPHESTVEHIKVETTERGFLSGQRMHQCRQQAVEQKLLA
;
A
#
# COMPACT_ATOMS: atom_id res chain seq x y z
N MET A 1 -23.37 -3.48 -24.37
CA MET A 1 -23.82 -4.88 -24.59
C MET A 1 -24.04 -5.63 -23.29
N VAL A 2 -23.01 -5.97 -22.49
CA VAL A 2 -23.24 -6.74 -21.24
C VAL A 2 -24.13 -5.98 -20.24
N CYS A 3 -23.85 -4.70 -20.00
CA CYS A 3 -24.66 -3.85 -19.13
C CYS A 3 -26.12 -3.75 -19.61
N ASP A 4 -26.33 -3.60 -20.92
CA ASP A 4 -27.67 -3.43 -21.51
C ASP A 4 -28.50 -4.71 -21.42
N LEU A 5 -27.86 -5.87 -21.60
CA LEU A 5 -28.51 -7.18 -21.48
C LEU A 5 -28.89 -7.52 -20.04
N LEU A 6 -28.07 -7.10 -19.07
CA LEU A 6 -28.31 -7.36 -17.64
C LEU A 6 -29.10 -6.24 -16.95
N GLY A 7 -29.31 -5.10 -17.61
CA GLY A 7 -30.00 -3.94 -17.02
C GLY A 7 -29.25 -3.30 -15.85
N VAL A 8 -27.92 -3.44 -15.79
CA VAL A 8 -27.08 -2.95 -14.67
C VAL A 8 -26.12 -1.84 -15.11
N LYS A 9 -25.68 -1.00 -14.17
CA LYS A 9 -24.65 0.01 -14.44
C LYS A 9 -23.27 -0.57 -14.20
N GLY A 10 -22.24 0.06 -14.77
CA GLY A 10 -20.86 -0.41 -14.62
C GLY A 10 -20.41 -0.57 -13.17
N LYS A 11 -20.81 0.35 -12.27
CA LYS A 11 -20.46 0.30 -10.84
C LYS A 11 -21.08 -0.89 -10.08
N ASP A 12 -22.12 -1.51 -10.63
CA ASP A 12 -22.81 -2.67 -10.05
C ASP A 12 -22.13 -3.99 -10.45
N ILE A 13 -21.19 -3.95 -11.39
CA ILE A 13 -20.43 -5.10 -11.87
C ILE A 13 -19.05 -5.11 -11.21
N LEU A 14 -18.71 -6.23 -10.58
CA LEU A 14 -17.35 -6.56 -10.17
C LEU A 14 -16.73 -7.53 -11.18
N TYR A 15 -15.75 -7.06 -11.94
CA TYR A 15 -15.02 -7.87 -12.90
C TYR A 15 -13.74 -8.42 -12.28
N ILE A 16 -13.57 -9.73 -12.40
CA ILE A 16 -12.45 -10.50 -11.83
C ILE A 16 -11.59 -10.99 -13.00
N GLY A 17 -10.29 -10.71 -12.97
CA GLY A 17 -9.34 -11.17 -13.99
C GLY A 17 -7.90 -11.10 -13.48
N ASP A 18 -6.97 -11.62 -14.28
CA ASP A 18 -5.54 -11.69 -13.99
C ASP A 18 -4.72 -10.78 -14.93
N HIS A 19 -5.30 -10.33 -16.04
CA HIS A 19 -4.58 -9.50 -16.99
C HIS A 19 -4.77 -7.99 -16.71
N ILE A 20 -3.77 -7.38 -16.06
CA ILE A 20 -3.82 -5.98 -15.59
C ILE A 20 -4.23 -4.96 -16.68
N PHE A 21 -3.80 -5.14 -17.93
CA PHE A 21 -4.14 -4.22 -19.00
C PHE A 21 -5.49 -4.53 -19.65
N GLY A 22 -5.71 -5.79 -20.02
CA GLY A 22 -6.90 -6.21 -20.75
C GLY A 22 -8.15 -6.18 -19.89
N ASP A 23 -8.03 -6.67 -18.66
CA ASP A 23 -9.17 -6.94 -17.80
C ASP A 23 -9.46 -5.77 -16.89
N ILE A 24 -8.43 -5.24 -16.25
CA ILE A 24 -8.58 -4.20 -15.23
C ILE A 24 -8.59 -2.81 -15.87
N LEU A 25 -7.52 -2.45 -16.59
CA LEU A 25 -7.35 -1.09 -17.08
C LEU A 25 -8.41 -0.70 -18.13
N LYS A 26 -8.74 -1.59 -19.08
CA LYS A 26 -9.78 -1.31 -20.07
C LYS A 26 -11.18 -1.27 -19.45
N SER A 27 -11.52 -2.21 -18.59
CA SER A 27 -12.85 -2.25 -17.95
C SER A 27 -13.08 -1.05 -17.06
N LYS A 28 -12.06 -0.65 -16.28
CA LYS A 28 -12.12 0.53 -15.41
C LYS A 28 -12.25 1.82 -16.22
N LYS A 29 -11.40 2.04 -17.23
CA LYS A 29 -11.38 3.31 -17.98
C LYS A 29 -12.54 3.47 -18.96
N ARG A 30 -12.97 2.40 -19.63
CA ARG A 30 -14.00 2.49 -20.68
C ARG A 30 -15.41 2.32 -20.15
N GLN A 31 -15.60 1.43 -19.17
CA GLN A 31 -16.92 1.01 -18.72
C GLN A 31 -17.22 1.40 -17.27
N GLY A 32 -16.21 1.87 -16.51
CA GLY A 32 -16.37 2.26 -15.11
C GLY A 32 -16.70 1.08 -14.19
N TRP A 33 -16.31 -0.14 -14.58
CA TRP A 33 -16.56 -1.35 -13.80
C TRP A 33 -15.75 -1.36 -12.50
N ARG A 34 -16.28 -2.03 -11.47
CA ARG A 34 -15.47 -2.39 -10.30
C ARG A 34 -14.54 -3.53 -10.69
N THR A 35 -13.32 -3.51 -10.17
CA THR A 35 -12.27 -4.41 -10.65
C THR A 35 -11.60 -5.15 -9.50
N PHE A 36 -11.39 -6.45 -9.70
CA PHE A 36 -10.60 -7.31 -8.84
C PHE A 36 -9.48 -7.96 -9.64
N LEU A 37 -8.23 -7.71 -9.27
CA LEU A 37 -7.08 -8.36 -9.90
C LEU A 37 -6.64 -9.59 -9.10
N VAL A 38 -6.60 -10.74 -9.76
CA VAL A 38 -5.96 -11.95 -9.26
C VAL A 38 -4.46 -11.88 -9.60
N VAL A 39 -3.59 -11.98 -8.59
CA VAL A 39 -2.13 -11.99 -8.74
C VAL A 39 -1.57 -13.23 -8.05
N PRO A 40 -1.47 -14.38 -8.72
CA PRO A 40 -1.05 -15.64 -8.09
C PRO A 40 0.31 -15.55 -7.38
N GLU A 41 1.23 -14.77 -7.93
CA GLU A 41 2.58 -14.52 -7.39
C GLU A 41 2.55 -13.84 -6.01
N LEU A 42 1.44 -13.17 -5.67
CA LEU A 42 1.28 -12.47 -4.39
C LEU A 42 1.46 -13.40 -3.19
N ALA A 43 1.10 -14.68 -3.31
CA ALA A 43 1.25 -15.63 -2.20
C ALA A 43 2.74 -15.83 -1.83
N LYS A 44 3.60 -16.03 -2.84
CA LYS A 44 5.05 -16.14 -2.65
C LYS A 44 5.65 -14.81 -2.20
N GLU A 45 5.20 -13.71 -2.79
CA GLU A 45 5.65 -12.36 -2.44
C GLU A 45 5.41 -12.05 -0.96
N LEU A 46 4.22 -12.36 -0.43
CA LEU A 46 3.87 -12.15 0.97
C LEU A 46 4.73 -13.00 1.92
N GLN A 47 5.04 -14.24 1.53
CA GLN A 47 5.93 -15.11 2.29
C GLN A 47 7.33 -14.48 2.40
N VAL A 48 7.96 -14.14 1.26
CA VAL A 48 9.31 -13.55 1.25
C VAL A 48 9.32 -12.19 1.94
N TRP A 49 8.28 -11.38 1.77
CA TRP A 49 8.12 -10.09 2.44
C TRP A 49 8.12 -10.21 3.97
N THR A 50 7.44 -11.23 4.49
CA THR A 50 7.38 -11.48 5.94
C THR A 50 8.73 -12.00 6.45
N GLU A 51 9.33 -12.97 5.75
CA GLU A 51 10.62 -13.58 6.13
C GLU A 51 11.81 -12.60 6.04
N LYS A 52 11.77 -11.62 5.13
CA LYS A 52 12.87 -10.67 4.87
C LYS A 52 12.58 -9.25 5.35
N SER A 53 11.58 -9.08 6.22
CA SER A 53 11.17 -7.77 6.76
C SER A 53 12.33 -6.96 7.37
N GLU A 54 13.29 -7.62 8.02
CA GLU A 54 14.50 -6.98 8.58
C GLU A 54 15.33 -6.24 7.53
N ARG A 55 15.46 -6.79 6.32
CA ARG A 55 16.24 -6.15 5.23
C ARG A 55 15.53 -4.92 4.68
N PHE A 56 14.20 -4.97 4.65
CA PHE A 56 13.41 -3.83 4.25
C PHE A 56 13.51 -2.70 5.28
N GLU A 57 13.51 -3.03 6.58
CA GLU A 57 13.72 -2.04 7.63
C GLU A 57 15.13 -1.46 7.61
N GLU A 58 16.16 -2.29 7.35
CA GLU A 58 17.53 -1.82 7.12
C GLU A 58 17.58 -0.80 5.97
N LEU A 59 16.96 -1.11 4.83
CA LEU A 59 16.90 -0.20 3.70
C LEU A 59 16.20 1.12 4.05
N ARG A 60 15.07 1.05 4.76
CA ARG A 60 14.33 2.23 5.23
C ARG A 60 15.16 3.09 6.17
N SER A 61 15.89 2.48 7.09
CA SER A 61 16.76 3.19 8.04
C SER A 61 17.89 3.93 7.32
N LEU A 62 18.46 3.35 6.25
CA LEU A 62 19.49 3.98 5.45
C LEU A 62 18.95 5.16 4.65
N ASP A 63 17.73 5.07 4.12
CA ASP A 63 17.07 6.17 3.42
C ASP A 63 16.76 7.35 4.37
N VAL A 64 16.34 7.06 5.61
CA VAL A 64 16.12 8.10 6.64
C VAL A 64 17.45 8.73 7.06
N PHE A 65 18.48 7.94 7.35
CA PHE A 65 19.80 8.45 7.71
C PHE A 65 20.40 9.31 6.59
N LEU A 66 20.17 8.93 5.33
CA LEU A 66 20.55 9.74 4.19
C LEU A 66 19.83 11.08 4.18
N ALA A 67 18.54 11.11 4.48
CA ALA A 67 17.77 12.36 4.55
C ALA A 67 18.27 13.28 5.68
N GLU A 68 18.57 12.72 6.86
CA GLU A 68 19.11 13.47 8.01
C GLU A 68 20.44 14.15 7.69
N LEU A 69 21.35 13.47 6.97
CA LEU A 69 22.62 14.06 6.53
C LEU A 69 22.46 15.27 5.61
N TYR A 70 21.34 15.35 4.89
CA TYR A 70 21.03 16.47 4.00
C TYR A 70 20.15 17.54 4.65
N GLN A 71 19.61 17.29 5.84
CA GLN A 71 18.60 18.15 6.46
C GLN A 71 19.16 19.54 6.82
N ASP A 72 20.40 19.59 7.29
CA ASP A 72 21.04 20.83 7.76
C ASP A 72 21.83 21.56 6.65
N LEU A 73 21.77 21.07 5.41
CA LEU A 73 22.46 21.67 4.26
C LEU A 73 21.56 22.72 3.60
N ASP A 74 21.73 23.98 4.00
CA ASP A 74 21.07 25.11 3.37
C ASP A 74 21.64 25.44 1.97
N SER A 75 20.92 26.25 1.20
CA SER A 75 21.33 26.71 -0.14
C SER A 75 22.66 27.48 -0.18
N GLY A 76 23.16 27.92 0.98
CA GLY A 76 24.47 28.58 1.13
C GLY A 76 25.62 27.64 1.49
N SER A 77 25.35 26.36 1.77
CA SER A 77 26.37 25.38 2.14
C SER A 77 27.12 24.89 0.89
N SER A 78 28.45 24.97 0.92
CA SER A 78 29.31 24.40 -0.14
C SER A 78 29.85 23.01 0.23
N GLU A 79 29.59 22.55 1.45
CA GLU A 79 29.99 21.24 1.94
C GLU A 79 29.04 20.17 1.41
N ARG A 80 29.60 19.12 0.81
CA ARG A 80 28.85 17.96 0.35
C ARG A 80 29.30 16.77 1.19
N PRO A 81 28.42 16.15 1.99
CA PRO A 81 28.79 14.99 2.77
C PRO A 81 29.19 13.83 1.84
N ASP A 82 30.19 13.04 2.24
CA ASP A 82 30.57 11.83 1.50
C ASP A 82 29.55 10.72 1.78
N ILE A 83 28.77 10.38 0.75
CA ILE A 83 27.69 9.39 0.81
C ILE A 83 28.11 8.10 0.11
N SER A 84 29.35 7.99 -0.37
CA SER A 84 29.81 6.84 -1.16
C SER A 84 29.61 5.51 -0.42
N SER A 85 29.85 5.50 0.89
CA SER A 85 29.67 4.34 1.78
C SER A 85 28.19 3.94 1.92
N ILE A 86 27.31 4.91 2.17
CA ILE A 86 25.86 4.70 2.35
C ILE A 86 25.22 4.25 1.04
N ARG A 87 25.55 4.89 -0.09
CA ARG A 87 25.08 4.48 -1.42
C ARG A 87 25.48 3.04 -1.74
N LYS A 88 26.73 2.65 -1.45
CA LYS A 88 27.18 1.26 -1.62
C LYS A 88 26.40 0.31 -0.73
N ARG A 89 26.09 0.70 0.51
CA ARG A 89 25.29 -0.12 1.43
C ARG A 89 23.86 -0.29 0.93
N ILE A 90 23.19 0.78 0.51
CA ILE A 90 21.85 0.76 -0.09
C ILE A 90 21.84 -0.18 -1.30
N GLN A 91 22.78 -0.03 -2.23
CA GLN A 91 22.88 -0.92 -3.40
C GLN A 91 23.05 -2.39 -3.02
N LYS A 92 23.87 -2.68 -2.01
CA LYS A 92 24.08 -4.05 -1.51
C LYS A 92 22.79 -4.62 -0.92
N VAL A 93 22.13 -3.88 -0.02
CA VAL A 93 20.89 -4.32 0.64
C VAL A 93 19.77 -4.51 -0.39
N THR A 94 19.60 -3.57 -1.33
CA THR A 94 18.63 -3.69 -2.42
C THR A 94 18.87 -4.96 -3.24
N ARG A 95 20.12 -5.24 -3.61
CA ARG A 95 20.46 -6.45 -4.39
C ARG A 95 20.18 -7.73 -3.59
N ASP A 96 20.58 -7.78 -2.33
CA ASP A 96 20.37 -8.95 -1.47
C ASP A 96 18.86 -9.21 -1.26
N MET A 97 18.06 -8.14 -1.13
CA MET A 97 16.61 -8.22 -1.03
C MET A 97 15.99 -8.72 -2.34
N ASP A 98 16.31 -8.12 -3.48
CA ASP A 98 15.76 -8.51 -4.78
C ASP A 98 16.07 -9.98 -5.12
N MET A 99 17.30 -10.43 -4.81
CA MET A 99 17.71 -11.82 -5.01
C MET A 99 16.89 -12.83 -4.18
N SER A 100 16.24 -12.39 -3.10
CA SER A 100 15.35 -13.25 -2.30
C SER A 100 14.04 -13.61 -3.02
N TYR A 101 13.59 -12.76 -3.95
CA TYR A 101 12.37 -13.00 -4.75
C TYR A 101 12.67 -13.81 -6.02
N GLY A 102 13.84 -13.57 -6.62
CA GLY A 102 14.34 -14.24 -7.81
C GLY A 102 15.37 -13.39 -8.55
N LYS A 103 15.83 -13.83 -9.73
CA LYS A 103 16.84 -13.10 -10.52
C LYS A 103 16.40 -11.70 -10.94
N MET A 104 15.08 -11.49 -11.10
CA MET A 104 14.48 -10.22 -11.52
C MET A 104 13.86 -9.41 -10.37
N GLY A 105 14.06 -9.84 -9.11
CA GLY A 105 13.48 -9.16 -7.96
C GLY A 105 12.00 -9.44 -7.74
N SER A 106 11.37 -8.57 -6.95
CA SER A 106 9.93 -8.61 -6.64
C SER A 106 9.11 -8.05 -7.81
N LEU A 107 7.92 -8.60 -8.00
CA LEU A 107 6.94 -8.07 -8.94
C LEU A 107 6.53 -6.63 -8.60
N PHE A 108 6.56 -6.27 -7.32
CA PHE A 108 6.02 -5.00 -6.83
C PHE A 108 7.07 -3.92 -6.62
N ARG A 109 8.34 -4.29 -6.40
CA ARG A 109 9.39 -3.32 -6.05
C ARG A 109 10.80 -3.78 -6.41
N CYS A 110 11.69 -2.81 -6.49
CA CYS A 110 13.15 -2.98 -6.49
C CYS A 110 13.70 -2.03 -5.42
N GLY A 111 14.17 -2.58 -4.31
CA GLY A 111 14.54 -1.75 -3.14
C GLY A 111 13.35 -0.95 -2.59
N SER A 112 13.55 0.37 -2.47
CA SER A 112 12.52 1.32 -2.04
C SER A 112 11.61 1.79 -3.19
N HIS A 113 11.93 1.47 -4.44
CA HIS A 113 11.17 1.91 -5.60
C HIS A 113 10.10 0.90 -6.02
N GLN A 114 8.87 1.36 -6.23
CA GLN A 114 7.78 0.54 -6.76
C GLN A 114 7.92 0.32 -8.26
N THR A 115 7.54 -0.87 -8.74
CA THR A 115 7.52 -1.18 -10.16
C THR A 115 6.34 -0.52 -10.88
N LEU A 116 6.38 -0.49 -12.22
CA LEU A 116 5.24 -0.08 -13.02
C LEU A 116 4.00 -0.93 -12.73
N PHE A 117 4.17 -2.24 -12.51
CA PHE A 117 3.08 -3.16 -12.20
C PHE A 117 2.39 -2.76 -10.89
N ALA A 118 3.14 -2.50 -9.82
CA ALA A 118 2.60 -2.04 -8.55
C ALA A 118 1.82 -0.72 -8.68
N ASN A 119 2.38 0.24 -9.42
CA ASN A 119 1.72 1.53 -9.68
C ASN A 119 0.40 1.38 -10.46
N GLN A 120 0.37 0.50 -11.46
CA GLN A 120 -0.85 0.19 -12.20
C GLN A 120 -1.88 -0.53 -11.32
N LEU A 121 -1.44 -1.46 -10.49
CA LEU A 121 -2.27 -2.20 -9.56
C LEU A 121 -3.01 -1.25 -8.62
N MET A 122 -2.27 -0.40 -7.91
CA MET A 122 -2.80 0.55 -6.93
C MET A 122 -3.77 1.56 -7.56
N ARG A 123 -3.57 1.92 -8.83
CA ARG A 123 -4.39 2.92 -9.51
C ARG A 123 -5.69 2.36 -10.11
N TYR A 124 -5.67 1.13 -10.62
CA TYR A 124 -6.76 0.62 -11.46
C TYR A 124 -7.54 -0.56 -10.86
N ALA A 125 -6.94 -1.36 -9.98
CA ALA A 125 -7.64 -2.44 -9.30
C ALA A 125 -8.28 -1.89 -8.02
N ASP A 126 -9.60 -2.03 -7.88
CA ASP A 126 -10.27 -1.66 -6.62
C ASP A 126 -9.91 -2.64 -5.50
N LEU A 127 -9.75 -3.92 -5.86
CA LEU A 127 -9.37 -5.01 -4.97
C LEU A 127 -8.32 -5.88 -5.67
N TYR A 128 -7.46 -6.53 -4.90
CA TYR A 128 -6.52 -7.51 -5.41
C TYR A 128 -6.27 -8.59 -4.37
N ALA A 129 -5.98 -9.81 -4.83
CA ALA A 129 -5.57 -10.90 -3.96
C ALA A 129 -4.80 -11.98 -4.75
N ALA A 130 -4.23 -12.95 -4.03
CA ALA A 130 -3.58 -14.11 -4.64
C ALA A 130 -4.58 -15.00 -5.40
N SER A 131 -5.82 -15.11 -4.88
CA SER A 131 -6.90 -15.88 -5.49
C SER A 131 -8.24 -15.19 -5.25
N PHE A 132 -9.17 -15.35 -6.18
CA PHE A 132 -10.56 -14.90 -6.02
C PHE A 132 -11.31 -15.71 -4.94
N VAL A 133 -10.82 -16.90 -4.59
CA VAL A 133 -11.40 -17.73 -3.52
C VAL A 133 -11.38 -17.02 -2.17
N ASN A 134 -10.51 -16.01 -2.00
CA ASN A 134 -10.45 -15.22 -0.78
C ASN A 134 -11.78 -14.51 -0.45
N PHE A 135 -12.67 -14.31 -1.43
CA PHE A 135 -14.02 -13.79 -1.19
C PHE A 135 -14.88 -14.70 -0.31
N LEU A 136 -14.62 -16.00 -0.29
CA LEU A 136 -15.38 -16.96 0.52
C LEU A 136 -15.24 -16.68 2.02
N TYR A 137 -14.16 -16.03 2.44
CA TYR A 137 -13.93 -15.65 3.83
C TYR A 137 -14.67 -14.36 4.25
N TYR A 138 -15.38 -13.70 3.33
CA TYR A 138 -16.11 -12.47 3.58
C TYR A 138 -17.61 -12.65 3.33
N PRO A 139 -18.49 -12.02 4.13
CA PRO A 139 -19.92 -12.02 3.86
C PRO A 139 -20.24 -11.21 2.60
N PHE A 140 -21.33 -11.53 1.90
CA PHE A 140 -21.74 -10.79 0.70
C PHE A 140 -22.10 -9.32 0.94
N SER A 141 -22.43 -8.95 2.18
CA SER A 141 -22.69 -7.57 2.59
C SER A 141 -21.44 -6.82 3.09
N TYR A 142 -20.24 -7.37 2.89
CA TYR A 142 -19.01 -6.77 3.37
C TYR A 142 -18.67 -5.47 2.64
N LEU A 143 -18.27 -4.45 3.41
CA LEU A 143 -17.80 -3.17 2.89
C LEU A 143 -16.26 -3.11 2.92
N PHE A 144 -15.63 -3.29 1.77
CA PHE A 144 -14.19 -3.08 1.63
C PHE A 144 -13.85 -1.59 1.76
N ARG A 145 -12.95 -1.26 2.71
CA ARG A 145 -12.56 0.12 3.02
C ARG A 145 -11.05 0.30 2.89
N ALA A 146 -10.65 1.31 2.12
CA ALA A 146 -9.29 1.83 2.08
C ALA A 146 -9.18 3.12 2.91
N PRO A 147 -8.01 3.41 3.53
CA PRO A 147 -7.72 4.72 4.09
C PRO A 147 -7.83 5.83 3.03
N ALA A 148 -8.23 7.03 3.44
CA ALA A 148 -8.24 8.18 2.54
C ALA A 148 -6.79 8.59 2.19
N ALA A 149 -6.50 8.77 0.91
CA ALA A 149 -5.21 9.29 0.47
C ALA A 149 -5.17 10.80 0.69
N LEU A 150 -4.40 11.24 1.67
CA LEU A 150 -4.18 12.65 1.96
C LEU A 150 -3.07 13.21 1.07
N MET A 151 -3.25 14.44 0.60
CA MET A 151 -2.19 15.20 -0.06
C MET A 151 -1.12 15.60 0.96
N PRO A 152 0.13 15.87 0.53
CA PRO A 152 1.21 16.19 1.48
C PRO A 152 0.89 17.35 2.43
N HIS A 153 0.21 18.39 1.95
CA HIS A 153 -0.19 19.55 2.76
C HIS A 153 -1.33 19.26 3.76
N GLU A 154 -2.11 18.21 3.54
CA GLU A 154 -3.17 17.78 4.47
C GLU A 154 -2.58 16.94 5.61
N SER A 155 -1.39 16.36 5.42
CA SER A 155 -0.74 15.51 6.42
C SER A 155 0.14 16.29 7.40
N THR A 156 0.62 17.47 7.01
CA THR A 156 1.53 18.30 7.82
C THR A 156 0.82 19.26 8.77
N VAL A 157 -0.49 19.45 8.62
CA VAL A 157 -1.27 20.36 9.46
C VAL A 157 -1.98 19.54 10.53
N GLU A 158 -1.49 19.64 11.77
CA GLU A 158 -2.27 19.16 12.91
C GLU A 158 -3.55 20.00 12.99
N HIS A 159 -4.71 19.34 12.90
CA HIS A 159 -5.98 19.98 13.18
C HIS A 159 -6.06 20.27 14.68
N ILE A 160 -5.55 21.43 15.09
CA ILE A 160 -5.83 21.99 16.41
C ILE A 160 -7.36 22.14 16.45
N LYS A 161 -8.02 21.28 17.24
CA LYS A 161 -9.38 21.56 17.66
C LYS A 161 -9.30 22.84 18.47
N VAL A 162 -9.65 23.95 17.85
CA VAL A 162 -10.06 25.13 18.60
C VAL A 162 -11.31 24.67 19.34
N GLU A 163 -11.12 24.21 20.57
CA GLU A 163 -12.21 24.03 21.52
C GLU A 163 -12.79 25.42 21.75
N THR A 164 -13.72 25.83 20.89
CA THR A 164 -14.71 26.82 21.25
C THR A 164 -15.34 26.30 22.53
N THR A 165 -15.05 27.00 23.61
CA THR A 165 -15.45 26.69 24.97
C THR A 165 -16.97 26.74 25.05
N GLU A 166 -17.65 25.66 24.69
CA GLU A 166 -19.02 25.43 25.07
C GLU A 166 -19.13 24.06 25.77
N ARG A 167 -19.64 24.15 26.99
CA ARG A 167 -19.78 23.09 27.98
C ARG A 167 -20.52 21.87 27.41
N GLY A 168 -20.03 20.68 27.75
CA GLY A 168 -20.92 19.57 28.15
C GLY A 168 -20.80 18.24 27.37
N PHE A 169 -20.46 17.21 28.15
CA PHE A 169 -20.95 15.83 28.06
C PHE A 169 -20.31 14.81 27.08
N LEU A 170 -19.39 14.02 27.67
CA LEU A 170 -19.28 12.55 27.63
C LEU A 170 -19.32 11.81 26.28
N SER A 171 -18.14 11.56 25.67
CA SER A 171 -17.93 10.35 24.85
C SER A 171 -16.44 10.03 24.58
N GLY A 172 -15.62 9.86 25.62
CA GLY A 172 -14.17 9.63 25.45
C GLY A 172 -13.65 8.20 25.67
N GLN A 173 -14.38 7.33 26.40
CA GLN A 173 -13.74 6.14 26.99
C GLN A 173 -14.02 4.78 26.31
N ARG A 174 -14.85 4.69 25.25
CA ARG A 174 -15.20 3.39 24.64
C ARG A 174 -14.34 2.94 23.45
N MET A 175 -13.45 3.78 22.93
CA MET A 175 -12.68 3.45 21.72
C MET A 175 -11.36 2.69 21.99
N HIS A 176 -10.83 2.74 23.21
CA HIS A 176 -9.55 2.08 23.52
C HIS A 176 -9.65 0.59 23.84
N GLN A 177 -10.77 0.12 24.41
CA GLN A 177 -10.94 -1.30 24.76
C GLN A 177 -11.18 -2.21 23.55
N CYS A 178 -11.87 -1.72 22.50
CA CYS A 178 -12.20 -2.54 21.33
C CYS A 178 -10.98 -2.79 20.40
N ARG A 179 -9.92 -1.97 20.52
CA ARG A 179 -8.73 -2.08 19.67
C ARG A 179 -7.77 -3.19 20.11
N GLN A 180 -7.77 -3.56 21.40
CA GLN A 180 -6.91 -4.63 21.90
C GLN A 180 -7.49 -6.03 21.62
N GLN A 181 -8.82 -6.21 21.75
CA GLN A 181 -9.46 -7.51 21.51
C GLN A 181 -9.43 -7.95 20.03
N ALA A 182 -9.44 -7.01 19.09
CA ALA A 182 -9.40 -7.33 17.66
C ALA A 182 -8.01 -7.74 17.14
N VAL A 183 -6.94 -7.44 17.88
CA VAL A 183 -5.56 -7.80 17.50
C VAL A 183 -5.21 -9.20 17.98
N GLU A 184 -5.67 -9.62 19.17
CA GLU A 184 -5.44 -10.97 19.68
C GLU A 184 -6.14 -12.08 18.85
N GLN A 185 -7.32 -11.81 18.30
CA GLN A 185 -8.05 -12.82 17.52
C GLN A 185 -7.51 -13.04 16.10
N LYS A 186 -6.67 -12.13 15.57
CA LYS A 186 -6.07 -12.27 14.23
C LYS A 186 -4.72 -12.98 14.20
N LEU A 187 -4.15 -13.29 15.37
CA LEU A 187 -2.86 -13.99 15.48
C LEU A 187 -3.02 -15.50 15.76
N LEU A 188 -4.25 -16.00 15.91
CA LEU A 188 -4.54 -17.40 16.27
C LEU A 188 -5.48 -18.12 15.30
N ALA A 189 -5.68 -17.62 14.08
CA ALA A 189 -6.45 -18.29 13.04
C ALA A 189 -5.71 -18.29 11.70
#